data_AF-A0A7V3PX29-F1
#
_entry.id   AF-A0A7V3PX29-F1
#
_cell.length_a   1.000
_cell.length_b   1.000
_cell.length_c   1.000
_cell.angle_alpha   90.00
_cell.angle_beta   90.00
_cell.angle_gamma   90.00
#
_symmetry.space_group_name_H-M   'P 1'
#
loop_
_entity.id
_entity.type
_entity.pdbx_description
1 polymer ?
#
loop_
_entity_poly.entity_id
_entity_poly.type
_entity_poly.pdbx_seq_one_letter_code
_entity_poly.pdbx_strand_id
1 'polypeptide(L)'
;MTESKKRYKLAIVISHVIQYAVPLYKKIGGHRDIELTVFFCSTQGLIPIHLDTGFGLRFSWDGLSLEGFNYKFLKNYSFLFKTDSLFGIINFGIIHELRKNKYDAVLIPGYATATSL
;
A
#
# COMPACT_ATOMS: atom_id res chain seq x y z
N MET A 1 -37.09 -4.41 4.73
CA MET A 1 -35.92 -4.97 4.02
C MET A 1 -34.96 -3.82 3.71
N THR A 2 -33.85 -3.71 4.42
CA THR A 2 -32.79 -2.74 4.08
C THR A 2 -32.04 -3.23 2.86
N GLU A 3 -32.15 -2.48 1.77
CA GLU A 3 -31.39 -2.70 0.55
C GLU A 3 -29.89 -2.64 0.89
N SER A 4 -29.15 -3.71 0.59
CA SER A 4 -27.69 -3.74 0.77
C SER A 4 -27.07 -2.74 -0.20
N LYS A 5 -26.72 -1.55 0.29
CA LYS A 5 -26.06 -0.51 -0.52
C LYS A 5 -24.74 -1.07 -1.03
N LYS A 6 -24.58 -1.15 -2.35
CA LYS A 6 -23.35 -1.61 -3.00
C LYS A 6 -22.18 -0.71 -2.56
N ARG A 7 -21.11 -1.33 -2.04
CA ARG A 7 -19.85 -0.64 -1.68
C ARG A 7 -18.99 -0.43 -2.93
N TYR A 8 -18.30 0.71 -3.00
CA TYR A 8 -17.29 0.99 -4.01
C TYR A 8 -15.99 0.28 -3.66
N LYS A 9 -15.43 -0.48 -4.59
CA LYS A 9 -14.15 -1.17 -4.45
C LYS A 9 -13.01 -0.23 -4.79
N LEU A 10 -12.23 0.13 -3.78
CA LEU A 10 -11.07 1.01 -3.92
C LEU A 10 -9.78 0.20 -3.74
N ALA A 11 -8.89 0.27 -4.73
CA ALA A 11 -7.51 -0.17 -4.58
C ALA A 11 -6.61 1.02 -4.25
N ILE A 12 -5.71 0.86 -3.29
CA ILE A 12 -4.58 1.77 -3.09
C ILE A 12 -3.31 1.01 -3.46
N VAL A 13 -2.45 1.56 -4.31
CA VAL A 13 -1.17 0.94 -4.70
C VAL A 13 -0.03 1.83 -4.25
N ILE A 14 0.74 1.37 -3.27
CA ILE A 14 1.81 2.16 -2.64
C ILE A 14 3.13 1.40 -2.63
N SER A 15 4.23 2.12 -2.80
CA SER A 15 5.59 1.57 -2.90
C SER A 15 5.98 0.71 -1.70
N HIS A 16 5.68 1.14 -0.49
CA HIS A 16 6.05 0.45 0.74
C HIS A 16 5.13 0.87 1.89
N VAL A 17 5.37 0.32 3.08
CA VAL A 17 4.58 0.68 4.26
C VAL A 17 5.03 2.04 4.78
N ILE A 18 4.17 3.04 4.60
CA ILE A 18 4.37 4.41 5.10
C ILE A 18 3.57 4.59 6.38
N GLN A 19 4.26 4.80 7.50
CA GLN A 19 3.67 4.73 8.84
C GLN A 19 2.59 5.80 9.04
N TYR A 20 2.82 7.03 8.59
CA TYR A 20 1.84 8.12 8.70
C TYR A 20 0.63 7.97 7.76
N ALA A 21 0.68 7.09 6.76
CA ALA A 21 -0.44 6.83 5.85
C ALA A 21 -1.45 5.84 6.44
N VAL A 22 -1.04 5.00 7.39
CA VAL A 22 -1.88 3.96 7.99
C VAL A 22 -3.17 4.49 8.63
N PRO A 23 -3.17 5.59 9.41
CA PRO A 23 -4.41 6.14 9.99
C PRO A 23 -5.44 6.53 8.92
N LEU A 24 -4.99 7.05 7.77
CA LEU A 24 -5.86 7.38 6.64
C LEU A 24 -6.50 6.11 6.07
N TYR A 25 -5.72 5.04 5.86
CA TYR A 25 -6.22 3.78 5.33
C TYR A 25 -7.22 3.10 6.27
N LYS A 26 -7.00 3.14 7.59
CA LYS A 26 -8.00 2.67 8.57
C LYS A 26 -9.31 3.44 8.47
N LYS A 27 -9.25 4.78 8.34
CA LYS A 27 -10.44 5.63 8.22
C LYS A 27 -11.22 5.33 6.92
N ILE A 28 -10.52 5.09 5.82
CA ILE A 28 -11.13 4.71 4.54
C ILE A 28 -11.73 3.30 4.61
N GLY A 29 -10.99 2.32 5.15
CA GLY A 29 -11.44 0.93 5.28
C GLY A 29 -12.65 0.75 6.20
N GLY A 30 -12.79 1.59 7.22
CA GLY A 30 -13.96 1.66 8.09
C GLY A 30 -15.17 2.38 7.49
N HIS A 31 -15.05 2.99 6.30
CA HIS A 31 -16.16 3.70 5.68
C HIS A 31 -17.21 2.73 5.13
N ARG A 32 -18.49 2.94 5.49
CA ARG A 32 -19.61 2.03 5.16
C ARG A 32 -19.77 1.78 3.66
N ASP A 33 -19.43 2.77 2.83
CA ASP A 33 -19.62 2.71 1.37
C ASP A 33 -18.37 2.25 0.61
N ILE A 34 -17.23 2.00 1.27
CA ILE A 34 -15.95 1.72 0.58
C ILE A 34 -15.40 0.38 1.02
N GLU A 35 -15.18 -0.53 0.08
CA GLU A 35 -14.39 -1.75 0.27
C GLU A 35 -12.95 -1.49 -0.15
N LEU A 36 -12.07 -1.25 0.82
CA LEU A 36 -10.67 -0.91 0.58
C LEU A 36 -9.78 -2.16 0.53
N THR A 37 -8.88 -2.20 -0.46
CA THR A 37 -7.69 -3.06 -0.47
C THR A 37 -6.43 -2.22 -0.72
N VAL A 38 -5.44 -2.32 0.16
CA VAL A 38 -4.14 -1.66 0.01
C VAL A 38 -3.10 -2.66 -0.48
N PHE A 39 -2.47 -2.38 -1.61
CA PHE A 39 -1.37 -3.13 -2.17
C PHE A 39 -0.05 -2.45 -1.82
N PHE A 40 0.75 -3.13 -1.01
CA PHE A 40 2.11 -2.72 -0.68
C PHE A 40 3.09 -3.41 -1.65
N CYS A 41 3.86 -2.62 -2.38
CA CYS A 41 4.81 -3.12 -3.37
C CYS A 41 6.11 -3.69 -2.75
N SER A 42 6.37 -3.36 -1.48
CA SER A 42 7.52 -3.81 -0.68
C SER A 42 7.11 -3.95 0.79
N THR A 43 7.81 -4.82 1.53
CA THR A 43 7.70 -4.96 2.99
C THR A 43 8.54 -3.94 3.77
N GLN A 44 9.28 -3.08 3.06
CA GLN A 44 10.05 -2.00 3.67
C GLN A 44 9.15 -1.08 4.49
N GLY A 45 9.64 -0.63 5.65
CA GLY A 45 8.88 0.16 6.62
C GLY A 45 8.06 -0.66 7.63
N LEU A 46 7.98 -2.00 7.50
CA LEU A 46 7.43 -2.88 8.56
C LEU A 46 8.40 -3.12 9.71
N ILE A 47 9.70 -3.07 9.45
CA ILE A 47 10.72 -3.36 10.46
C ILE A 47 10.91 -2.10 11.30
N PRO A 48 10.71 -2.16 12.63
CA PRO A 48 10.78 -0.99 13.51
C PRO A 48 12.19 -0.38 13.58
N ILE A 49 13.24 -1.12 13.23
CA ILE A 49 14.63 -0.63 13.25
C ILE A 49 15.13 -0.51 11.82
N HIS A 50 14.94 0.67 11.25
CA HIS A 50 15.78 1.12 10.14
C HIS A 50 16.69 2.23 10.67
N LEU A 51 17.99 2.07 10.45
CA LEU A 51 18.89 3.20 10.45
C LEU A 51 18.49 3.99 9.21
N ASP A 52 17.65 5.00 9.38
CA ASP A 52 17.26 5.82 8.25
C ASP A 52 18.49 6.63 7.86
N THR A 53 19.18 6.17 6.82
CA THR A 53 20.42 6.77 6.33
C THR A 53 20.22 8.21 5.85
N GLY A 54 18.96 8.63 5.61
CA GLY A 54 18.62 10.01 5.28
C GLY A 54 18.49 10.93 6.50
N PHE A 55 18.11 10.38 7.66
CA PHE A 55 17.89 11.17 8.88
C PHE A 55 18.96 10.98 9.97
N GLY A 56 19.81 9.95 9.85
CA GLY A 56 20.89 9.69 10.80
C GLY A 56 20.42 9.29 12.20
N LEU A 57 19.14 8.96 12.35
CA LEU A 57 18.49 8.66 13.63
C LEU A 57 17.98 7.22 13.64
N ARG A 58 18.16 6.53 14.77
CA ARG A 58 17.46 5.27 15.05
C ARG A 58 16.08 5.63 15.59
N PHE A 59 15.05 5.46 14.78
CA PHE A 59 13.66 5.66 15.21
C PHE A 59 12.94 4.32 15.21
N SER A 60 12.34 3.93 16.35
CA SER A 60 11.43 2.78 16.45
C SER A 60 9.99 3.29 16.38
N TRP A 61 9.26 2.90 15.33
CA TRP A 61 7.81 3.10 15.29
C TRP A 61 7.15 1.99 16.12
N ASP A 62 7.06 2.20 17.44
CA ASP A 62 6.33 1.28 18.30
C ASP A 62 4.84 1.28 17.90
N GLY A 63 4.29 0.10 17.58
CA GLY A 63 2.84 -0.09 17.43
C GLY A 63 2.23 0.07 16.03
N LEU A 64 3.02 -0.05 14.94
CA LEU A 64 2.44 -0.07 13.60
C LEU A 64 1.53 -1.30 13.40
N SER A 65 0.22 -1.09 13.40
CA SER A 65 -0.79 -2.12 13.12
C SER A 65 -1.50 -1.82 11.80
N LEU A 66 -1.47 -2.79 10.87
CA LEU A 66 -2.20 -2.75 9.60
C LEU A 66 -3.62 -3.33 9.72
N GLU A 67 -4.10 -3.59 10.94
CA GLU A 67 -5.47 -4.03 11.17
C GLU A 67 -6.49 -2.91 10.89
N GLY A 68 -7.68 -3.29 10.44
CA GLY A 68 -8.79 -2.36 10.15
C GLY A 68 -9.00 -2.04 8.66
N PHE A 69 -8.21 -2.63 7.76
CA PHE A 69 -8.44 -2.61 6.32
C PHE A 69 -7.80 -3.85 5.66
N ASN A 70 -8.26 -4.21 4.45
CA ASN A 70 -7.63 -5.31 3.71
C ASN A 70 -6.32 -4.82 3.10
N TYR A 71 -5.27 -5.64 3.16
CA TYR A 71 -4.02 -5.36 2.48
C TYR A 71 -3.37 -6.60 1.89
N LYS A 72 -2.50 -6.40 0.91
CA LYS A 72 -1.70 -7.43 0.26
C LYS A 72 -0.28 -6.91 -0.01
N PHE A 73 0.72 -7.73 0.26
CA PHE A 73 2.07 -7.49 -0.22
C PHE A 73 2.23 -8.10 -1.60
N LEU A 74 2.67 -7.29 -2.56
CA LEU A 74 2.99 -7.76 -3.90
C LEU A 74 4.44 -8.25 -3.93
N LYS A 75 4.66 -9.37 -4.63
CA LYS A 75 6.02 -9.84 -4.91
C LYS A 75 6.75 -8.77 -5.73
N ASN A 76 7.86 -8.25 -5.19
CA ASN A 76 8.77 -7.38 -5.93
C ASN A 76 9.74 -8.24 -6.74
N TYR A 77 9.80 -8.00 -8.04
CA TYR A 77 10.70 -8.68 -8.98
C TYR A 77 11.96 -7.86 -9.30
N SER A 78 12.11 -6.67 -8.69
CA SER A 78 13.30 -5.86 -8.84
C SER A 78 14.53 -6.51 -8.20
N PHE A 79 15.67 -6.46 -8.88
CA PHE A 79 16.98 -6.86 -8.36
C PHE A 79 17.67 -5.76 -7.55
N LEU A 80 17.20 -4.51 -7.62
CA LEU A 80 17.88 -3.33 -7.06
C LEU A 80 17.38 -2.96 -5.65
N PHE A 81 16.19 -3.45 -5.24
CA PHE A 81 15.58 -3.25 -3.91
C PHE A 81 15.71 -1.82 -3.32
N LYS A 82 15.64 -0.79 -4.17
CA LYS A 82 15.67 0.62 -3.77
C LYS A 82 14.31 1.26 -4.03
N THR A 83 13.64 1.76 -2.99
CA THR A 83 12.33 2.43 -3.11
C THR A 83 12.35 3.72 -3.92
N ASP A 84 13.53 4.27 -4.18
CA ASP A 84 13.74 5.62 -4.71
C ASP A 84 14.17 5.62 -6.18
N SER A 85 14.10 4.44 -6.83
CA SER A 85 14.47 4.25 -8.23
C SER A 85 13.30 3.69 -9.03
N LEU A 86 13.15 4.16 -10.27
CA LEU A 86 12.10 3.72 -11.20
C LEU A 86 12.03 2.19 -11.33
N PHE A 87 13.18 1.50 -11.36
CA PHE A 87 13.24 0.03 -11.48
C PHE A 87 13.40 -0.70 -10.15
N GLY A 88 13.43 0.00 -9.03
CA GLY A 88 13.64 -0.60 -7.71
C GLY A 88 12.40 -1.33 -7.16
N ILE A 89 11.24 -1.10 -7.79
CA ILE A 89 9.96 -1.74 -7.47
C ILE A 89 9.25 -2.15 -8.77
N ILE A 90 9.20 -3.45 -9.03
CA ILE A 90 8.51 -4.03 -10.19
C ILE A 90 7.54 -5.10 -9.68
N ASN A 91 6.24 -4.83 -9.73
CA ASN A 91 5.21 -5.74 -9.24
C ASN A 91 4.22 -6.11 -10.35
N PHE A 92 4.57 -7.04 -11.23
CA PHE A 92 3.64 -7.52 -12.28
C PHE A 92 2.32 -8.08 -11.74
N GLY A 93 2.32 -8.54 -10.48
CA GLY A 93 1.13 -9.03 -9.79
C GLY A 93 0.00 -7.99 -9.70
N ILE A 94 0.31 -6.68 -9.74
CA ILE A 94 -0.73 -5.64 -9.67
C ILE A 94 -1.66 -5.69 -10.89
N ILE A 95 -1.12 -5.97 -12.08
CA ILE A 95 -1.93 -6.04 -13.32
C ILE A 95 -2.94 -7.18 -13.21
N HIS A 96 -2.51 -8.34 -12.69
CA HIS A 96 -3.39 -9.48 -12.48
C HIS A 96 -4.48 -9.17 -11.43
N GLU A 97 -4.09 -8.59 -10.30
CA GLU A 97 -5.01 -8.23 -9.21
C GLU A 97 -6.07 -7.22 -9.65
N LEU A 98 -5.68 -6.15 -10.36
CA LEU A 98 -6.62 -5.12 -10.83
C LEU A 98 -7.59 -5.69 -11.87
N ARG A 99 -7.11 -6.49 -12.83
CA ARG A 99 -7.96 -7.12 -13.86
C ARG A 99 -8.95 -8.13 -13.27
N LYS A 100 -8.52 -8.93 -12.29
CA LYS A 100 -9.34 -9.98 -11.67
C LYS A 100 -10.44 -9.42 -10.77
N ASN A 101 -10.11 -8.44 -9.93
CA ASN A 101 -11.01 -7.98 -8.86
C ASN A 101 -11.93 -6.82 -9.27
N LYS A 102 -11.70 -6.21 -10.45
CA LYS A 102 -12.54 -5.15 -11.03
C LYS A 102 -12.85 -4.02 -10.03
N TYR A 103 -11.80 -3.37 -9.55
CA TYR A 103 -11.93 -2.19 -8.68
C TYR A 103 -12.64 -1.05 -9.42
N ASP A 104 -13.46 -0.28 -8.69
CA ASP A 104 -14.16 0.89 -9.23
C ASP A 104 -13.22 2.10 -9.35
N ALA A 105 -12.20 2.16 -8.49
CA ALA A 105 -11.16 3.18 -8.52
C ALA A 105 -9.80 2.64 -8.02
N VAL A 106 -8.72 3.25 -8.50
CA VAL A 106 -7.34 2.98 -8.05
C VAL A 106 -6.70 4.30 -7.65
N LEU A 107 -6.18 4.38 -6.42
CA LEU A 107 -5.42 5.50 -5.91
C LEU A 107 -3.94 5.12 -5.82
N ILE A 108 -3.08 5.95 -6.42
CA ILE A 108 -1.64 5.76 -6.46
C ILE A 108 -0.98 6.97 -5.77
N PRO A 109 -0.68 6.91 -4.47
CA PRO A 109 0.02 7.98 -3.78
C PRO A 109 1.51 7.92 -4.12
N GLY A 110 1.98 8.82 -4.98
CA GLY A 110 3.39 8.99 -5.33
C GLY A 110 3.65 9.01 -6.84
N TYR A 111 4.91 9.23 -7.23
CA TYR A 111 5.34 9.38 -8.63
C TYR A 111 6.71 8.75 -8.93
N ALA A 112 7.33 8.08 -7.94
CA ALA A 112 8.76 7.79 -7.97
C ALA A 112 9.13 6.41 -8.54
N THR A 113 8.16 5.51 -8.73
CA THR A 113 8.43 4.11 -9.12
C THR A 113 7.67 3.69 -10.38
N ALA A 114 8.15 2.69 -11.11
CA ALA A 114 7.47 2.15 -12.29
C ALA A 114 6.08 1.56 -11.98
N THR A 115 5.80 1.21 -10.73
CA THR A 115 4.46 0.75 -10.31
C THR A 115 3.52 1.91 -9.99
N SER A 116 4.05 3.12 -9.82
CA SER A 116 3.29 4.36 -9.56
C SER A 116 3.21 5.31 -10.76
N LEU A 117 3.72 4.89 -11.92
CA LEU A 117 3.59 5.53 -13.23
C LEU A 117 2.57 4.75 -14.07
#